data_AF-A0A934FJI5-F1
#
_entry.id   AF-A0A934FJI5-F1
#
_cell.length_a   1.000
_cell.length_b   1.000
_cell.length_c   1.000
_cell.angle_alpha   90.00
_cell.angle_beta   90.00
_cell.angle_gamma   90.00
#
_symmetry.space_group_name_H-M   'P 1'
#
loop_
_entity.id
_entity.type
_entity.pdbx_description
1 polymer ?
#
loop_
_entity_poly.entity_id
_entity_poly.type
_entity_poly.pdbx_seq_one_letter_code
_entity_poly.pdbx_strand_id
1 'polypeptide(L)' 'TKPQGHGFGLHHGALAAREMGGSLTAHSDGEGKGATFTLEIPTRPPENAK' A
#
# COMPACT_ATOMS: atom_id res chain seq x y z
N THR A 1 -1.98 11.89 -10.20
CA THR A 1 -0.61 11.50 -10.59
C THR A 1 -0.03 12.60 -11.45
N LYS A 2 1.29 12.85 -11.40
CA LYS A 2 1.92 13.84 -12.29
C LYS A 2 1.73 13.38 -13.76
N PRO A 3 1.69 14.29 -14.75
CA PRO A 3 1.48 13.93 -16.16
C PRO A 3 2.47 12.91 -16.72
N GLN A 4 3.69 12.80 -16.17
CA GLN A 4 4.68 11.75 -16.50
C GLN A 4 4.91 10.74 -15.35
N GLY A 5 4.07 10.75 -14.33
CA GLY A 5 4.19 9.84 -13.20
C GLY A 5 3.48 8.52 -13.48
N HIS A 6 4.23 7.45 -13.65
CA HIS A 6 3.74 6.09 -13.94
C HIS A 6 2.84 5.45 -12.88
N GLY A 7 2.47 6.16 -11.81
CA GLY A 7 1.72 5.57 -10.68
C GLY A 7 2.56 4.68 -9.76
N PHE A 8 3.90 4.73 -9.86
CA PHE A 8 4.81 3.92 -9.06
C PHE A 8 4.67 4.10 -7.54
N GLY A 9 4.27 5.29 -7.04
CA GLY A 9 4.23 5.54 -5.61
C GLY A 9 3.41 4.52 -4.79
N LEU A 10 2.23 4.14 -5.29
CA LEU A 10 1.39 3.15 -4.62
C LEU A 10 1.91 1.71 -4.79
N HIS A 11 2.48 1.40 -5.95
CA HIS A 11 3.10 0.10 -6.19
C HIS A 11 4.32 -0.13 -5.27
N HIS A 12 5.20 0.86 -5.17
CA HIS A 12 6.33 0.84 -4.23
C HIS A 12 5.85 0.81 -2.78
N GLY A 13 4.80 1.55 -2.43
CA GLY A 13 4.18 1.49 -1.12
C GLY A 13 3.65 0.09 -0.77
N ALA A 14 3.04 -0.61 -1.73
CA ALA A 14 2.58 -1.97 -1.54
C ALA A 14 3.74 -2.97 -1.38
N LEU A 15 4.84 -2.80 -2.12
CA LEU A 15 6.03 -3.62 -1.94
C LEU A 15 6.64 -3.40 -0.54
N ALA A 16 6.82 -2.15 -0.12
CA ALA A 16 7.35 -1.81 1.19
C ALA A 16 6.49 -2.37 2.33
N ALA A 17 5.16 -2.27 2.22
CA ALA A 17 4.24 -2.87 3.19
C ALA A 17 4.43 -4.39 3.30
N ARG A 18 4.60 -5.08 2.17
CA ARG A 18 4.86 -6.53 2.14
C ARG A 18 6.21 -6.91 2.75
N GLU A 19 7.26 -6.13 2.49
CA GLU A 19 8.58 -6.32 3.11
C GLU A 19 8.53 -6.16 4.63
N MET A 20 7.64 -5.29 5.13
CA MET A 20 7.35 -5.13 6.57
C MET A 20 6.41 -6.21 7.14
N GLY A 21 6.04 -7.21 6.36
CA GLY A 21 5.10 -8.27 6.79
C GLY A 21 3.63 -7.81 6.85
N GLY A 22 3.30 -6.70 6.20
CA GLY A 22 1.96 -6.13 6.14
C GLY A 22 1.39 -6.05 4.71
N SER A 23 0.39 -5.18 4.53
CA SER A 23 -0.34 -5.02 3.28
C SER A 23 -0.73 -3.55 3.02
N LEU A 24 -0.86 -3.18 1.75
CA LEU A 24 -1.47 -1.93 1.31
C LEU A 24 -2.58 -2.26 0.32
N THR A 25 -3.81 -1.93 0.65
CA THR A 25 -4.99 -2.20 -0.19
C THR A 25 -5.66 -0.90 -0.60
N ALA A 26 -6.43 -0.96 -1.69
CA ALA A 26 -7.20 0.16 -2.22
C ALA A 26 -8.64 -0.29 -2.48
N HIS A 27 -9.60 0.50 -2.04
CA HIS A 27 -11.03 0.29 -2.28
C HIS A 27 -11.66 1.54 -2.86
N SER A 28 -12.60 1.39 -3.78
CA SER A 28 -13.40 2.47 -4.35
C SER A 28 -14.77 1.92 -4.72
N ASP A 29 -15.82 2.69 -4.43
CA ASP A 29 -17.20 2.36 -4.83
C ASP A 29 -17.50 2.78 -6.28
N GLY A 30 -16.50 3.27 -7.03
CA GLY A 30 -16.60 3.65 -8.43
C GLY A 30 -16.32 5.12 -8.71
N GLU A 31 -16.56 5.53 -9.96
CA GLU A 31 -16.28 6.89 -10.44
C GLU A 31 -16.99 7.96 -9.60
N GLY A 32 -16.27 9.02 -9.25
CA GLY A 32 -16.80 10.12 -8.44
C GLY A 32 -17.04 9.80 -6.96
N LYS A 33 -16.76 8.57 -6.49
CA LYS A 33 -16.90 8.17 -5.07
C LYS A 33 -15.61 8.26 -4.27
N GLY A 34 -14.51 8.61 -4.92
CA GLY A 34 -13.18 8.62 -4.31
C GLY A 34 -12.63 7.20 -4.12
N ALA A 35 -11.52 7.12 -3.38
CA ALA A 35 -10.87 5.85 -3.05
C ALA A 35 -10.29 5.93 -1.64
N THR A 36 -10.31 4.80 -0.94
CA THR A 36 -9.69 4.62 0.38
C THR A 36 -8.51 3.67 0.24
N PHE A 37 -7.39 4.05 0.83
CA PHE A 37 -6.20 3.21 0.92
C PHE A 37 -5.99 2.79 2.36
N THR A 38 -5.85 1.50 2.60
CA THR A 38 -5.66 0.93 3.94
C THR A 38 -4.28 0.30 4.02
N LEU A 39 -3.47 0.77 4.97
CA LEU A 39 -2.16 0.24 5.29
C LEU A 39 -2.23 -0.55 6.59
N GLU A 40 -1.95 -1.84 6.52
CA GLU A 40 -1.91 -2.73 7.69
C GLU A 40 -0.46 -3.17 7.92
N ILE A 41 0.08 -2.89 9.11
CA ILE A 41 1.46 -3.22 9.47
C ILE A 41 1.47 -3.87 10.86
N PRO A 42 2.23 -4.95 11.07
CA PRO A 42 2.45 -5.53 12.40
C PRO A 42 2.96 -4.49 13.41
N THR A 43 2.41 -4.48 14.63
CA THR A 43 2.89 -3.59 15.71
C THR A 43 4.20 -4.06 16.35
N ARG A 44 4.65 -5.25 15.96
CA ARG A 44 5.94 -5.83 16.31
C ARG A 44 6.62 -6.31 15.03
N PRO A 45 7.95 -6.21 14.93
CA PRO A 45 8.66 -6.79 13.79
C PRO A 45 8.36 -8.29 13.68
N PRO A 46 8.43 -8.87 12.46
CA PRO A 46 8.20 -10.29 12.26
C PRO A 46 9.11 -11.12 13.18
N GLU A 47 8.51 -12.00 13.97
CA GLU A 47 9.23 -12.93 14.83
C GLU A 47 9.93 -13.95 13.92
N ASN A 48 11.24 -13.72 13.69
CA ASN A 48 12.19 -14.44 12.82
C ASN A 48 12.51 -13.73 11.49
N ALA A 49 13.41 -12.74 11.56
CA ALA A 49 14.49 -12.63 10.59
C ALA A 49 15.72 -13.32 11.23
N LYS A 50 15.87 -14.62 11.00
CA LYS A 50 17.14 -15.33 11.18
C LYS A 50 17.86 -15.40 9.85
#